data_AF-A0A263DYC0-F1
#
_entry.id   AF-A0A263DYC0-F1
#
_cell.length_a   1.000
_cell.length_b   1.000
_cell.length_c   1.000
_cell.angle_alpha   90.00
_cell.angle_beta   90.00
_cell.angle_gamma   90.00
#
_symmetry.space_group_name_H-M   'P 1'
#
loop_
_entity.id
_entity.type
_entity.pdbx_description
1 polymer ?
#
loop_
_entity_poly.entity_id
_entity_poly.type
_entity_poly.pdbx_seq_one_letter_code
_entity_poly.pdbx_strand_id
1 'polypeptide(L)'
;MPFLSTVTLLTATANLTGTTLVTLAGAGLVVAWLLSLLLHPLTACSACKGTPRSYGVLASRSFRLCPACGGSGRQLRIGARIWPQNRD
;
A
#
# COMPACT_ATOMS: atom_id res chain seq x y z
N MET A 1 22.58 24.41 -5.44
CA MET A 1 22.56 24.80 -4.01
C MET A 1 22.72 23.55 -3.14
N PRO A 2 23.89 22.88 -3.11
CA PRO A 2 24.08 21.58 -2.45
C PRO A 2 24.55 21.67 -0.98
N PHE A 3 24.85 22.88 -0.48
CA PHE A 3 25.43 23.08 0.85
C PHE A 3 24.46 22.74 2.01
N LEU A 4 23.16 22.72 1.76
CA LEU A 4 22.15 22.33 2.77
C LEU A 4 22.16 20.82 3.04
N SER A 5 22.55 20.01 2.05
CA SER A 5 22.56 18.55 2.16
C SER A 5 23.75 18.04 2.96
N THR A 6 24.90 18.70 2.85
CA THR A 6 26.12 18.28 3.57
C THR A 6 26.09 18.68 5.05
N VAL A 7 25.52 19.85 5.38
CA VAL A 7 25.43 20.33 6.78
C VAL A 7 24.43 19.51 7.61
N THR A 8 23.36 19.02 6.99
CA THR A 8 22.38 18.13 7.62
C THR A 8 22.94 16.73 7.89
N LEU A 9 23.76 16.20 6.98
CA LEU A 9 24.50 14.95 7.19
C LEU A 9 25.58 15.05 8.27
N LEU A 10 26.29 16.19 8.36
CA LEU A 10 27.36 16.40 9.34
C LEU A 10 26.82 16.61 10.78
N THR A 11 25.68 17.27 10.94
CA THR A 11 25.01 17.44 12.24
C THR A 11 24.35 16.16 12.75
N ALA A 12 24.02 15.23 11.85
CA ALA A 12 23.56 13.88 12.22
C ALA A 12 24.68 13.00 12.81
N THR A 13 25.93 13.16 12.33
CA THR A 13 27.09 12.41 12.87
C THR A 13 27.66 12.97 14.17
N ALA A 14 27.29 14.20 14.56
CA ALA A 14 27.86 14.89 15.72
C ALA A 14 27.02 14.76 17.01
N ASN A 15 25.79 14.26 16.94
CA ASN A 15 24.90 14.20 18.09
C ASN A 15 24.24 12.82 18.22
N LEU A 16 24.90 11.90 18.93
CA LEU A 16 24.30 10.65 19.43
C LEU A 16 23.30 10.93 20.57
N THR A 17 22.53 12.00 20.47
CA THR A 17 21.39 12.27 21.33
C THR A 17 20.24 11.39 20.89
N GLY A 18 19.53 10.74 21.82
CA GLY A 18 18.45 9.79 21.49
C GLY A 18 17.38 10.33 20.52
N THR A 19 17.25 11.65 20.40
CA THR A 19 16.38 12.33 19.43
C THR A 19 16.76 12.07 17.96
N THR A 20 18.04 11.96 17.62
CA THR A 20 18.49 11.69 16.24
C THR A 20 18.20 10.24 15.83
N LEU A 21 18.32 9.29 16.77
CA LEU A 21 17.96 7.89 16.54
C LEU A 21 16.45 7.71 16.33
N VAL A 22 15.62 8.37 17.15
CA VAL A 22 14.15 8.30 17.03
C VAL A 22 13.68 8.89 15.70
N THR A 23 14.26 10.01 15.27
CA THR A 23 13.89 10.65 14.00
C THR A 23 14.28 9.80 12.79
N LEU A 24 15.47 9.22 12.76
CA LEU A 24 15.89 8.30 11.69
C LEU A 24 15.03 7.02 11.65
N ALA A 25 14.74 6.43 12.81
CA ALA A 25 13.89 5.24 12.90
C ALA A 25 12.45 5.55 12.42
N GLY A 26 11.88 6.68 12.84
CA GLY A 26 10.57 7.13 12.39
C GLY A 26 10.51 7.37 10.89
N ALA A 27 11.50 8.09 10.33
CA ALA A 27 11.60 8.32 8.89
C ALA A 27 11.73 7.00 8.11
N GLY A 28 12.55 6.06 8.59
CA GLY A 28 12.69 4.73 8.00
C GLY A 28 11.39 3.94 7.97
N LEU A 29 10.62 3.95 9.07
CA LEU A 29 9.31 3.29 9.13
C LEU A 29 8.32 3.87 8.11
N VAL A 30 8.28 5.19 7.99
CA VAL A 30 7.39 5.87 7.03
C VAL A 30 7.73 5.46 5.60
N VAL A 31 9.01 5.47 5.24
CA VAL A 31 9.49 5.05 3.91
C VAL A 31 9.16 3.58 3.65
N ALA A 32 9.40 2.69 4.63
CA ALA A 32 9.05 1.28 4.51
C ALA A 32 7.54 1.06 4.35
N TRP A 33 6.71 1.86 5.02
CA TRP A 33 5.25 1.80 4.90
C TRP A 33 4.78 2.24 3.50
N LEU A 34 5.33 3.34 2.97
CA LEU A 34 5.08 3.80 1.60
C LEU A 34 5.49 2.76 0.55
N LEU A 35 6.68 2.17 0.70
CA LEU A 35 7.15 1.08 -0.17
C LEU A 35 6.22 -0.14 -0.09
N SER A 36 5.77 -0.51 1.10
CA SER A 36 4.83 -1.63 1.28
C SER A 36 3.51 -1.40 0.54
N LEU A 37 2.97 -0.18 0.58
CA LEU A 37 1.78 0.20 -0.18
C LEU A 37 2.02 0.16 -1.70
N LEU A 38 3.22 0.48 -2.16
CA LEU A 38 3.59 0.43 -3.58
C LEU A 38 3.80 -0.99 -4.10
N LEU A 39 4.47 -1.85 -3.34
CA LEU A 39 4.75 -3.24 -3.73
C LEU A 39 3.50 -4.12 -3.64
N HIS A 40 2.69 -3.93 -2.60
CA HIS A 40 1.47 -4.72 -2.35
C HIS A 40 0.20 -3.85 -2.32
N PRO A 41 -0.16 -3.22 -3.45
CA PRO A 41 -1.32 -2.33 -3.51
C PRO A 41 -2.65 -3.09 -3.53
N LEU A 42 -2.62 -4.39 -3.88
CA LEU A 42 -3.80 -5.22 -4.09
C LEU A 42 -4.15 -6.00 -2.82
N THR A 43 -5.42 -5.97 -2.46
CA THR A 43 -6.02 -6.81 -1.43
C THR A 43 -7.13 -7.68 -1.99
N ALA A 44 -7.51 -8.71 -1.25
CA ALA A 44 -8.74 -9.44 -1.55
C ALA A 44 -9.92 -8.47 -1.59
N CYS A 45 -10.79 -8.63 -2.58
CA CYS A 45 -12.04 -7.89 -2.65
C CYS A 45 -12.86 -8.15 -1.37
N SER A 46 -13.43 -7.12 -0.75
CA SER A 46 -14.21 -7.26 0.49
C SER A 46 -15.53 -7.98 0.27
N ALA A 47 -16.12 -7.81 -0.92
CA ALA A 47 -17.40 -8.45 -1.28
C ALA A 47 -17.24 -9.94 -1.57
N CYS A 48 -16.18 -10.34 -2.28
CA CYS A 48 -15.98 -11.73 -2.70
C CYS A 48 -14.85 -12.44 -1.95
N LYS A 49 -14.16 -11.77 -1.02
CA LYS A 49 -13.05 -12.31 -0.21
C LYS A 49 -11.97 -13.04 -1.01
N GLY A 50 -11.73 -12.63 -2.25
CA GLY A 50 -10.75 -13.28 -3.14
C GLY A 50 -11.33 -14.38 -4.04
N THR A 51 -12.58 -14.80 -3.85
CA THR A 51 -13.26 -15.77 -4.70
C THR A 51 -14.24 -15.07 -5.63
N PRO A 52 -13.88 -14.79 -6.90
CA PRO A 52 -14.71 -13.97 -7.79
C PRO A 52 -16.05 -14.61 -8.22
N ARG A 53 -16.35 -15.83 -7.75
CA ARG A 53 -17.55 -16.60 -8.10
C ARG A 53 -18.68 -16.29 -7.11
N SER A 54 -19.76 -15.67 -7.59
CA SER A 54 -21.02 -15.58 -6.86
C SER A 54 -22.04 -16.56 -7.46
N TYR A 55 -22.73 -17.30 -6.61
CA TYR A 55 -23.81 -18.21 -7.01
C TYR A 55 -25.16 -17.56 -6.73
N GLY A 56 -26.08 -17.65 -7.68
CA GLY A 56 -27.45 -17.18 -7.49
C GLY A 56 -28.26 -18.15 -6.64
N VAL A 57 -29.20 -17.64 -5.85
CA VAL A 57 -30.09 -18.45 -4.97
C VAL A 57 -30.93 -19.45 -5.79
N LEU A 58 -31.33 -19.07 -7.01
CA LEU A 58 -32.19 -19.87 -7.89
C LEU A 58 -31.43 -20.79 -8.85
N ALA A 59 -30.15 -20.52 -9.10
CA ALA A 59 -29.36 -21.23 -10.09
C ALA A 59 -27.94 -21.45 -9.57
N SER A 60 -27.81 -22.41 -8.65
CA SER A 60 -26.54 -22.82 -8.03
C SER A 60 -25.51 -23.36 -9.03
N ARG A 61 -25.95 -23.77 -10.23
CA ARG A 61 -25.09 -24.19 -11.35
C ARG A 61 -24.53 -23.04 -12.19
N SER A 62 -25.13 -21.85 -12.12
CA SER A 62 -24.63 -20.67 -12.83
C SER A 62 -23.80 -19.81 -11.88
N PHE A 63 -22.57 -19.49 -12.28
CA PHE A 63 -21.72 -18.55 -11.56
C PHE A 63 -21.76 -17.20 -12.27
N ARG A 64 -21.85 -16.12 -11.49
CA ARG A 64 -21.63 -14.76 -11.96
C ARG A 64 -20.30 -14.27 -11.41
N LEU A 65 -19.68 -13.34 -12.14
CA LEU A 65 -18.53 -12.62 -11.63
C LEU A 65 -18.99 -11.64 -10.55
N CYS A 66 -18.17 -11.46 -9.51
CA CYS A 66 -18.47 -10.48 -8.47
C CYS A 66 -18.59 -9.07 -9.08
N PRO A 67 -19.71 -8.36 -8.88
CA PRO A 67 -19.94 -7.04 -9.48
C PRO A 67 -19.00 -5.96 -8.92
N ALA A 68 -18.48 -6.14 -7.69
CA ALA A 68 -17.61 -5.16 -7.05
C ALA A 68 -16.17 -5.18 -7.59
N CYS A 69 -15.66 -6.34 -8.03
CA CYS A 69 -14.29 -6.48 -8.54
C CYS A 69 -14.22 -6.91 -10.02
N GLY A 70 -15.36 -7.04 -10.69
CA GLY A 70 -15.44 -7.44 -12.10
C GLY A 70 -14.90 -8.85 -12.40
N GLY A 71 -14.72 -9.68 -11.37
CA GLY A 71 -14.15 -11.02 -11.53
C GLY A 71 -12.65 -11.15 -11.26
N SER A 72 -11.94 -10.06 -10.98
CA SER A 72 -10.49 -10.10 -10.66
C SER A 72 -10.17 -10.72 -9.31
N GLY A 73 -11.16 -10.76 -8.39
CA GLY A 73 -10.98 -11.22 -7.01
C GLY A 73 -10.15 -10.27 -6.13
N ARG A 74 -9.64 -9.16 -6.69
CA ARG A 74 -8.71 -8.24 -6.03
C ARG A 74 -9.23 -6.81 -6.11
N GLN A 75 -8.90 -5.99 -5.12
CA GLN A 75 -9.22 -4.57 -5.07
C GLN A 75 -8.05 -3.76 -4.50
N LEU A 76 -7.92 -2.51 -4.92
CA LEU A 76 -6.90 -1.60 -4.39
C LEU A 76 -7.16 -1.29 -2.91
N ARG A 77 -6.09 -1.33 -2.11
CA ARG A 77 -6.10 -0.84 -0.72
C ARG A 77 -6.44 0.65 -0.69
N ILE A 78 -7.11 1.09 0.38
CA ILE A 78 -7.45 2.51 0.60
C ILE A 78 -6.20 3.39 0.54
N GLY A 79 -5.11 2.96 1.19
CA GLY A 79 -3.83 3.68 1.17
C GLY A 79 -3.11 3.70 -0.18
N ALA A 80 -3.47 2.80 -1.10
CA ALA A 80 -2.94 2.79 -2.48
C ALA A 80 -3.86 3.55 -3.46
N ARG A 81 -5.06 3.97 -3.04
CA ARG A 81 -6.04 4.67 -3.90
C ARG A 81 -5.61 6.09 -4.27
N ILE A 82 -4.71 6.70 -3.49
CA ILE A 82 -4.15 8.02 -3.78
C ILE A 82 -3.26 8.02 -5.02
N TRP A 83 -2.72 6.87 -5.43
CA TRP A 83 -2.00 6.73 -6.68
C TRP A 83 -2.95 6.19 -7.75
N PRO A 84 -3.23 6.96 -8.81
CA PRO A 84 -3.95 6.44 -9.96
C PRO A 84 -3.02 5.45 -10.69
N GLN A 85 -3.13 4.18 -10.33
CA GLN A 85 -2.56 3.10 -11.13
C GLN A 85 -3.48 2.91 -12.34
N ASN A 86 -3.09 3.41 -13.52
CA ASN A 86 -3.62 2.82 -14.76
C ASN A 86 -3.17 1.36 -14.75
N ARG A 87 -4.12 0.43 -14.73
CA ARG A 87 -3.89 -1.01 -14.80
C ARG A 87 -5.15 -1.60 -15.39
N ASP A 88 -5.16 -1.60 -16.71
CA ASP A 88 -6.16 -2.16 -17.61
C ASP A 88 -6.10 -3.69 -17.60
#